data_AF-A0A3M8DBQ1-F1
#
_entry.id   AF-A0A3M8DBQ1-F1
#
_cell.length_a   1.000
_cell.length_b   1.000
_cell.length_c   1.000
_cell.angle_alpha   90.00
_cell.angle_beta   90.00
_cell.angle_gamma   90.00
#
_symmetry.space_group_name_H-M   'P 1'
#
loop_
_entity.id
_entity.type
_entity.pdbx_description
1 polymer ?
#
loop_
_entity_poly.entity_id
_entity_poly.type
_entity_poly.pdbx_seq_one_letter_code
_entity_poly.pdbx_strand_id
1 'polypeptide(L)'
;MSIVTIVLWATPYTSVRIQEEVTGAALWLLPLKILFLLVYYTITSALGEELGWRGYLLPKFADLGWGKAFLLSGTVHALFHFPLIFTGRYHSEGNPWIVIPMFVFSLLLIGVIFRYIRMTTQSVWPAAIMHAMHNIAMAFYREFTEVTSPAMSEYIGSESGIAAIILYGAIAVWFMTKMKRNNDAEQLMRA
;
A
#
# COMPACT_ATOMS: atom_id res chain seq x y z
N MET A 1 -10.20 5.02 10.80
CA MET A 1 -10.49 3.62 10.43
C MET A 1 -10.49 3.52 8.91
N SER A 2 -9.78 2.57 8.31
CA SER A 2 -9.79 2.36 6.86
C SER A 2 -10.99 1.49 6.43
N ILE A 3 -11.45 1.62 5.18
CA ILE A 3 -12.54 0.77 4.62
C ILE A 3 -12.17 -0.72 4.70
N VAL A 4 -10.89 -1.06 4.48
CA VAL A 4 -10.37 -2.43 4.59
C VAL A 4 -10.57 -2.96 6.01
N THR A 5 -10.24 -2.16 7.03
CA THR A 5 -10.42 -2.51 8.45
C THR A 5 -11.89 -2.77 8.80
N ILE A 6 -12.82 -1.99 8.23
CA ILE A 6 -14.27 -2.15 8.47
C ILE A 6 -14.80 -3.44 7.86
N VAL A 7 -14.42 -3.73 6.61
CA VAL A 7 -14.84 -4.97 5.91
C VAL A 7 -14.38 -6.21 6.68
N LEU A 8 -13.24 -6.12 7.37
CA LEU A 8 -12.67 -7.25 8.09
C LEU A 8 -13.40 -7.57 9.38
N TRP A 9 -13.66 -6.56 10.21
CA TRP A 9 -14.45 -6.75 11.43
C TRP A 9 -15.92 -7.11 11.16
N ALA A 10 -16.37 -7.04 9.90
CA ALA A 10 -17.65 -7.58 9.46
C ALA A 10 -17.62 -9.09 9.11
N THR A 11 -16.44 -9.73 9.10
CA THR A 11 -16.27 -11.15 8.81
C THR A 11 -16.14 -11.99 10.09
N PRO A 12 -16.50 -13.28 10.09
CA PRO A 12 -16.33 -14.15 11.26
C PRO A 12 -14.87 -14.50 11.57
N TYR A 13 -13.94 -14.11 10.69
CA TYR A 13 -12.52 -14.48 10.76
C TYR A 13 -11.68 -13.51 11.59
N THR A 14 -12.25 -12.34 11.93
CA THR A 14 -11.56 -11.34 12.74
C THR A 14 -12.51 -10.61 13.68
N SER A 15 -12.04 -10.28 14.87
CA SER A 15 -12.75 -9.45 15.85
C SER A 15 -11.90 -8.28 16.30
N VAL A 16 -12.55 -7.24 16.84
CA VAL A 16 -11.84 -6.15 17.52
C VAL A 16 -11.21 -6.71 18.78
N ARG A 17 -9.88 -6.63 18.90
CA ARG A 17 -9.19 -6.85 20.16
C ARG A 17 -9.34 -5.59 21.01
N ILE A 18 -10.04 -5.70 22.14
CA ILE A 18 -10.04 -4.64 23.16
C ILE A 18 -8.72 -4.74 23.91
N GLN A 19 -7.82 -3.79 23.70
CA GLN A 19 -6.61 -3.69 24.50
C GLN A 19 -6.98 -3.15 25.89
N GLU A 20 -6.98 -4.02 26.89
CA GLU A 20 -7.28 -3.67 28.29
C GLU A 20 -6.28 -2.64 28.87
N GLU A 21 -5.11 -2.49 28.25
CA GLU A 21 -4.01 -1.61 28.70
C GLU A 21 -4.05 -0.18 28.12
N VAL A 22 -4.98 0.14 27.21
CA VAL A 22 -5.11 1.52 26.71
C VAL A 22 -5.88 2.36 27.75
N THR A 23 -5.20 2.65 28.86
CA THR A 23 -5.67 3.55 29.92
C THR A 23 -5.98 4.94 29.34
N GLY A 24 -6.76 5.76 30.06
CA GLY A 24 -7.13 7.10 29.61
C GLY A 24 -5.94 7.97 29.20
N ALA A 25 -4.78 7.83 29.86
CA ALA A 25 -3.55 8.54 29.50
C ALA A 25 -2.93 8.09 28.16
N ALA A 26 -3.02 6.79 27.82
CA ALA A 26 -2.52 6.26 26.55
C ALA A 26 -3.32 6.79 25.34
N LEU A 27 -4.64 7.03 25.51
CA LEU A 27 -5.47 7.65 24.48
C LEU A 27 -5.04 9.08 24.15
N TRP A 28 -4.69 9.88 25.17
CA TRP A 28 -4.23 11.26 24.97
C TRP A 28 -2.89 11.36 24.24
N LEU A 29 -2.03 10.35 24.40
CA LEU A 29 -0.73 10.27 23.72
C LEU A 29 -0.80 9.64 22.32
N LEU A 30 -1.94 9.04 21.95
CA LEU A 30 -2.09 8.35 20.67
C LEU A 30 -1.81 9.24 19.45
N PRO A 31 -2.27 10.51 19.37
CA PRO A 31 -1.94 11.38 18.24
C PRO A 31 -0.43 11.65 18.12
N LEU A 32 0.25 11.80 19.27
CA LEU A 32 1.70 12.00 19.30
C LEU A 32 2.45 10.73 18.88
N LYS A 33 2.01 9.54 19.33
CA LYS A 33 2.51 8.24 18.86
C LYS A 33 2.36 8.12 17.35
N ILE A 34 1.18 8.43 16.80
CA ILE A 34 0.92 8.36 15.35
C ILE A 34 1.83 9.33 14.59
N LEU A 35 1.96 10.58 15.07
CA LEU A 35 2.82 11.58 14.43
C LEU A 35 4.29 11.12 14.44
N PHE A 36 4.78 10.62 15.58
CA PHE A 36 6.14 10.09 15.70
C PHE A 36 6.37 8.92 14.73
N LEU A 37 5.46 7.95 14.69
CA LEU A 37 5.54 6.81 13.76
C LEU A 37 5.49 7.28 12.30
N LEU A 38 4.65 8.26 11.98
CA LEU A 38 4.56 8.83 10.64
C LEU A 38 5.89 9.44 10.20
N VAL A 39 6.50 10.28 11.04
CA VAL A 39 7.82 10.87 10.74
C VAL A 39 8.86 9.77 10.62
N TYR A 40 8.93 8.86 11.60
CA TYR A 40 9.93 7.78 11.63
C TYR A 40 9.86 6.89 10.39
N TYR A 41 8.69 6.35 10.05
CA TYR A 41 8.54 5.48 8.88
C TYR A 41 8.71 6.25 7.58
N THR A 42 8.28 7.52 7.52
CA THR A 42 8.48 8.36 6.34
C THR A 42 9.98 8.50 6.05
N ILE A 43 10.81 8.87 7.03
CA ILE A 43 12.23 9.16 6.79
C ILE A 43 13.12 7.90 6.73
N THR A 44 12.60 6.73 7.08
CA THR A 44 13.35 5.46 7.08
C THR A 44 12.93 4.56 5.91
N SER A 45 12.09 3.55 6.17
CA SER A 45 11.73 2.52 5.19
C SER A 45 10.99 3.09 3.99
N ALA A 46 9.98 3.94 4.22
CA ALA A 46 9.14 4.44 3.14
C ALA A 46 9.93 5.36 2.19
N LEU A 47 10.73 6.31 2.70
CA LEU A 47 11.55 7.15 1.85
C LEU A 47 12.62 6.35 1.11
N GLY A 48 13.27 5.39 1.76
CA GLY A 48 14.27 4.52 1.10
C GLY A 48 13.67 3.78 -0.09
N GLU A 49 12.51 3.16 0.09
CA GLU A 49 11.78 2.51 -0.99
C GLU A 49 11.33 3.48 -2.07
N GLU A 50 10.69 4.60 -1.71
CA GLU A 50 10.18 5.54 -2.72
C GLU A 50 11.29 6.26 -3.50
N LEU A 51 12.47 6.47 -2.91
CA LEU A 51 13.65 6.91 -3.64
C LEU A 51 14.10 5.86 -4.67
N GLY A 52 14.10 4.59 -4.32
CA GLY A 52 14.42 3.50 -5.26
C GLY A 52 13.39 3.38 -6.38
N TRP A 53 12.12 3.20 -6.01
CA TRP A 53 11.03 2.90 -6.95
C TRP A 53 10.61 4.09 -7.78
N ARG A 54 10.23 5.19 -7.12
CA ARG A 54 9.71 6.38 -7.81
C ARG A 54 10.86 7.31 -8.15
N GLY A 55 11.84 7.47 -7.27
CA GLY A 55 13.00 8.36 -7.44
C GLY A 55 13.93 7.96 -8.58
N TYR A 56 14.27 6.67 -8.66
CA TYR A 56 15.31 6.17 -9.57
C TYR A 56 14.77 5.27 -10.69
N LEU A 57 14.02 4.22 -10.34
CA LEU A 57 13.62 3.18 -11.29
C LEU A 57 12.55 3.66 -12.28
N LEU A 58 11.49 4.29 -11.78
CA LEU A 58 10.39 4.78 -12.61
C LEU A 58 10.85 5.78 -13.70
N PRO A 59 11.71 6.78 -13.42
CA PRO A 59 12.26 7.66 -14.46
C PRO A 59 13.09 6.93 -15.51
N LYS A 60 13.84 5.88 -15.13
CA LYS A 60 14.61 5.08 -16.10
C LYS A 60 13.74 4.31 -17.08
N PHE A 61 12.49 4.04 -16.73
CA PHE A 61 11.54 3.40 -17.62
C PHE A 61 10.63 4.39 -18.35
N ALA A 62 10.81 5.70 -18.18
CA ALA A 62 9.92 6.71 -18.76
C ALA A 62 9.77 6.57 -20.29
N ASP A 63 10.88 6.25 -20.99
CA ASP A 63 10.92 6.11 -22.45
C ASP A 63 10.15 4.88 -22.98
N LEU A 64 9.83 3.92 -22.12
CA LEU A 64 9.10 2.70 -22.51
C LEU A 64 7.59 2.95 -22.64
N GLY A 65 7.14 4.17 -22.35
CA GLY A 65 5.73 4.52 -22.31
C GLY A 65 5.03 4.05 -21.04
N TRP A 66 3.81 4.55 -20.84
CA TRP A 66 3.14 4.48 -19.56
C TRP A 66 2.92 3.06 -19.05
N GLY A 67 2.45 2.14 -19.90
CA GLY A 67 2.10 0.77 -19.49
C GLY A 67 3.31 -0.09 -19.16
N LYS A 68 4.37 -0.04 -19.98
CA LYS A 68 5.58 -0.84 -19.77
C LYS A 68 6.36 -0.38 -18.56
N ALA A 69 6.53 0.94 -18.39
CA ALA A 69 7.21 1.50 -17.23
C ALA A 69 6.54 1.09 -15.92
N PHE A 70 5.21 1.09 -15.92
CA PHE A 70 4.40 0.67 -14.81
C PHE A 70 4.59 -0.82 -14.48
N LEU A 71 4.38 -1.70 -15.46
CA LEU A 71 4.48 -3.14 -15.24
C LEU A 71 5.87 -3.55 -14.79
N LEU A 72 6.93 -3.00 -15.40
CA LEU A 72 8.31 -3.30 -15.04
C LEU A 72 8.65 -2.78 -13.64
N SER A 73 8.33 -1.53 -13.33
CA SER A 73 8.60 -0.97 -12.01
C SER A 73 7.89 -1.75 -10.90
N GLY A 74 6.62 -2.09 -11.09
CA GLY A 74 5.85 -2.84 -10.09
C GLY A 74 6.28 -4.32 -9.99
N THR A 75 6.69 -4.94 -11.10
CA THR A 75 7.25 -6.30 -11.07
C THR A 75 8.57 -6.34 -10.32
N VAL A 76 9.48 -5.38 -10.58
CA VAL A 76 10.76 -5.29 -9.86
C VAL A 76 10.52 -5.03 -8.37
N HIS A 77 9.56 -4.16 -8.03
CA HIS A 77 9.17 -3.92 -6.64
C HIS A 77 8.62 -5.19 -5.97
N ALA A 78 7.81 -5.99 -6.67
CA ALA A 78 7.32 -7.26 -6.13
C ALA A 78 8.45 -8.29 -5.93
N LEU A 79 9.35 -8.42 -6.91
CA LEU A 79 10.50 -9.32 -6.82
C LEU A 79 11.45 -8.95 -5.67
N PHE A 80 11.56 -7.67 -5.33
CA PHE A 80 12.33 -7.21 -4.17
C PHE A 80 11.87 -7.83 -2.84
N HIS A 81 10.58 -8.19 -2.73
CA HIS A 81 10.03 -8.81 -1.52
C HIS A 81 10.20 -10.33 -1.48
N PHE A 82 10.50 -10.97 -2.61
CA PHE A 82 10.54 -12.45 -2.70
C PHE A 82 11.55 -13.08 -1.72
N PRO A 83 12.76 -12.54 -1.50
CA PRO A 83 13.64 -13.07 -0.47
C PRO A 83 13.00 -13.13 0.91
N LEU A 84 12.25 -12.09 1.30
CA LEU A 84 11.57 -12.04 2.58
C LEU A 84 10.39 -13.03 2.63
N ILE A 85 9.61 -13.15 1.54
CA ILE A 85 8.53 -14.13 1.43
C ILE A 85 9.06 -15.56 1.58
N PHE A 86 10.15 -15.89 0.89
CA PHE A 86 10.73 -17.23 0.94
C PHE A 86 11.41 -17.58 2.28
N THR A 87 11.70 -16.59 3.13
CA THR A 87 12.12 -16.86 4.52
C THR A 87 10.97 -17.29 5.42
N GLY A 88 9.72 -17.20 4.96
CA GLY A 88 8.51 -17.47 5.76
C GLY A 88 8.18 -16.38 6.78
N ARG A 89 8.86 -15.22 6.71
CA ARG A 89 8.66 -14.09 7.63
C ARG A 89 7.64 -13.06 7.13
N TYR A 90 7.19 -13.22 5.90
CA TYR A 90 6.27 -12.29 5.24
C TYR A 90 5.35 -13.07 4.33
N HIS A 91 4.04 -12.78 4.41
CA HIS A 91 3.03 -13.46 3.63
C HIS A 91 3.03 -15.00 3.77
N SER A 92 3.05 -15.50 5.01
CA SER A 92 3.28 -16.90 5.35
C SER A 92 2.09 -17.63 5.99
N GLU A 93 0.95 -16.98 6.20
CA GLU A 93 -0.20 -17.57 6.88
C GLU A 93 -1.11 -18.36 5.93
N GLY A 94 -1.18 -17.92 4.66
CA GLY A 94 -1.96 -18.53 3.58
C GLY A 94 -1.13 -19.42 2.65
N ASN A 95 -1.83 -20.07 1.72
CA ASN A 95 -1.21 -20.86 0.67
C ASN A 95 -0.38 -19.93 -0.25
N PRO A 96 0.95 -20.15 -0.38
CA PRO A 96 1.82 -19.27 -1.16
C PRO A 96 1.40 -19.16 -2.62
N TRP A 97 0.78 -20.19 -3.20
CA TRP A 97 0.24 -20.17 -4.57
C TRP A 97 -0.95 -19.23 -4.75
N ILE A 98 -1.59 -18.79 -3.66
CA ILE A 98 -2.68 -17.82 -3.65
C ILE A 98 -2.15 -16.44 -3.23
N VAL A 99 -1.40 -16.40 -2.12
CA VAL A 99 -0.94 -15.13 -1.53
C VAL A 99 0.06 -14.41 -2.43
N ILE A 100 1.01 -15.11 -3.05
CA ILE A 100 2.04 -14.47 -3.88
C ILE A 100 1.41 -13.76 -5.09
N PRO A 101 0.52 -14.38 -5.90
CA PRO A 101 -0.17 -13.68 -6.97
C PRO A 101 -0.98 -12.47 -6.49
N MET A 102 -1.69 -12.62 -5.35
CA MET A 102 -2.46 -11.53 -4.75
C MET A 102 -1.57 -10.36 -4.33
N PHE A 103 -0.41 -10.64 -3.73
CA PHE A 103 0.58 -9.65 -3.34
C PHE A 103 1.20 -8.93 -4.52
N VAL A 104 1.62 -9.67 -5.56
CA VAL A 104 2.13 -9.05 -6.80
C VAL A 104 1.06 -8.13 -7.40
N PHE A 105 -0.19 -8.58 -7.45
CA PHE A 105 -1.28 -7.79 -7.99
C PHE A 105 -1.59 -6.54 -7.15
N SER A 106 -1.60 -6.64 -5.81
CA SER A 106 -1.80 -5.48 -4.94
C SER A 106 -0.67 -4.45 -5.08
N LEU A 107 0.58 -4.90 -5.21
CA LEU A 107 1.73 -4.03 -5.47
C LEU A 107 1.64 -3.30 -6.82
N LEU A 108 1.18 -3.99 -7.87
CA LEU A 108 0.90 -3.32 -9.14
C LEU A 108 -0.17 -2.24 -8.95
N LEU A 109 -1.28 -2.52 -8.28
CA LEU A 109 -2.36 -1.54 -8.10
C LEU A 109 -1.92 -0.31 -7.28
N ILE A 110 -1.29 -0.50 -6.12
CA ILE A 110 -0.76 0.62 -5.32
C ILE A 110 0.38 1.35 -6.04
N GLY A 111 1.10 0.63 -6.91
CA GLY A 111 2.06 1.16 -7.87
C GLY A 111 1.51 2.31 -8.70
N VAL A 112 0.29 2.16 -9.25
CA VAL A 112 -0.40 3.20 -10.05
C VAL A 112 -0.64 4.45 -9.22
N ILE A 113 -1.08 4.28 -7.96
CA ILE A 113 -1.43 5.36 -7.05
C ILE A 113 -0.19 6.21 -6.74
N PHE A 114 0.90 5.59 -6.31
CA PHE A 114 2.13 6.32 -5.97
C PHE A 114 2.80 6.92 -7.19
N ARG A 115 2.68 6.27 -8.35
CA ARG A 115 3.12 6.88 -9.61
C ARG A 115 2.32 8.14 -9.93
N TYR A 116 1.00 8.11 -9.83
CA TYR A 116 0.17 9.30 -10.06
C TYR A 116 0.59 10.46 -9.14
N ILE A 117 0.78 10.16 -7.86
CA ILE A 117 1.24 11.14 -6.86
C ILE A 117 2.62 11.68 -7.26
N ARG A 118 3.56 10.81 -7.64
CA ARG A 118 4.89 11.26 -8.07
C ARG A 118 4.82 12.14 -9.32
N MET A 119 4.04 11.77 -10.33
CA MET A 119 3.98 12.53 -11.59
C MET A 119 3.30 13.88 -11.41
N THR A 120 2.30 13.97 -10.53
CA THR A 120 1.57 15.22 -10.27
C THR A 120 2.34 16.17 -9.35
N THR A 121 3.04 15.64 -8.34
CA THR A 121 3.79 16.46 -7.37
C THR A 121 5.24 16.70 -7.76
N GLN A 122 5.75 15.96 -8.75
CA GLN A 122 7.17 15.92 -9.15
C GLN A 122 8.13 15.64 -8.00
N SER A 123 7.64 15.05 -6.90
CA SER A 123 8.38 14.83 -5.66
C SER A 123 8.16 13.40 -5.14
N VAL A 124 9.17 12.84 -4.49
CA VAL A 124 9.05 11.55 -3.78
C VAL A 124 8.37 11.69 -2.42
N TRP A 125 8.41 12.87 -1.81
CA TRP A 125 7.92 13.08 -0.45
C TRP A 125 6.44 12.74 -0.26
N PRO A 126 5.52 13.16 -1.16
CA PRO A 126 4.12 12.83 -1.01
C PRO A 126 3.85 11.31 -1.15
N ALA A 127 4.62 10.61 -1.99
CA ALA A 127 4.54 9.16 -2.08
C ALA A 127 5.09 8.48 -0.82
N ALA A 128 6.21 8.95 -0.27
CA ALA A 128 6.82 8.40 0.94
C ALA A 128 5.91 8.57 2.16
N ILE A 129 5.26 9.73 2.31
CA ILE A 129 4.27 9.99 3.37
C ILE A 129 3.08 9.04 3.21
N MET A 130 2.53 8.90 1.99
CA MET A 130 1.40 8.00 1.74
C MET A 130 1.75 6.52 2.02
N HIS A 131 2.96 6.10 1.65
CA HIS A 131 3.48 4.76 1.95
C HIS A 131 3.61 4.56 3.47
N ALA A 132 4.21 5.51 4.20
CA ALA A 132 4.29 5.43 5.66
C ALA A 132 2.90 5.38 6.33
N MET A 133 1.95 6.19 5.86
CA MET A 133 0.56 6.15 6.35
C MET A 133 -0.09 4.78 6.12
N HIS A 134 0.13 4.17 4.95
CA HIS A 134 -0.36 2.83 4.64
C HIS A 134 0.23 1.77 5.59
N ASN A 135 1.56 1.78 5.79
CA ASN A 135 2.23 0.84 6.69
C ASN A 135 1.74 1.00 8.14
N ILE A 136 1.54 2.23 8.60
CA ILE A 136 0.97 2.51 9.93
C ILE A 136 -0.46 1.98 10.01
N ALA A 137 -1.29 2.20 8.99
CA ALA A 137 -2.66 1.68 8.98
C ALA A 137 -2.69 0.15 9.06
N MET A 138 -1.76 -0.56 8.39
CA MET A 138 -1.64 -2.01 8.48
C MET A 138 -1.10 -2.47 9.84
N ALA A 139 -0.15 -1.74 10.44
CA ALA A 139 0.33 -2.01 11.79
C ALA A 139 -0.78 -1.87 12.83
N PHE A 140 -1.56 -0.78 12.76
CA PHE A 140 -2.74 -0.58 13.60
C PHE A 140 -3.78 -1.69 13.39
N TYR A 141 -4.02 -2.11 12.15
CA TYR A 141 -4.90 -3.25 11.89
C TYR A 141 -4.43 -4.51 12.64
N ARG A 142 -3.14 -4.87 12.53
CA ARG A 142 -2.56 -6.04 13.22
C ARG A 142 -2.61 -5.91 14.74
N GLU A 143 -2.43 -4.70 15.28
CA GLU A 143 -2.40 -4.41 16.72
C GLU A 143 -3.79 -4.53 17.38
N PHE A 144 -4.87 -4.17 16.66
CA PHE A 144 -6.24 -4.11 17.18
C PHE A 144 -7.17 -5.21 16.65
N THR A 145 -6.63 -6.19 15.94
CA THR A 145 -7.43 -7.28 15.36
C THR A 145 -7.03 -8.61 15.95
N GLU A 146 -8.01 -9.31 16.50
CA GLU A 146 -7.91 -10.73 16.80
C GLU A 146 -8.23 -11.54 15.56
N VAL A 147 -7.37 -12.51 15.28
CA VAL A 147 -7.47 -13.35 14.08
C VAL A 147 -7.83 -14.77 14.51
N THR A 148 -9.02 -15.23 14.13
CA THR A 148 -9.48 -16.60 14.41
C THR A 148 -9.05 -17.58 13.32
N SER A 149 -8.78 -17.08 12.11
CA SER A 149 -8.23 -17.85 11.00
C SER A 149 -7.12 -17.04 10.30
N PRO A 150 -5.83 -17.36 10.54
CA PRO A 150 -4.70 -16.63 9.95
C PRO A 150 -4.73 -16.58 8.43
N ALA A 151 -4.94 -17.73 7.77
CA ALA A 151 -5.04 -17.80 6.31
C ALA A 151 -6.19 -16.95 5.76
N MET A 152 -7.38 -16.99 6.38
CA MET A 152 -8.52 -16.19 5.90
C MET A 152 -8.33 -14.69 6.15
N SER A 153 -7.74 -14.31 7.29
CA SER A 153 -7.35 -12.92 7.55
C SER A 153 -6.34 -12.44 6.51
N GLU A 154 -5.40 -13.29 6.09
CA GLU A 154 -4.47 -12.96 5.02
C GLU A 154 -5.18 -12.77 3.66
N TYR A 155 -6.04 -13.71 3.26
CA TYR A 155 -6.74 -13.63 1.97
C TYR A 155 -7.73 -12.47 1.87
N ILE A 156 -8.33 -12.05 2.98
CA ILE A 156 -9.36 -10.99 2.94
C ILE A 156 -8.76 -9.65 3.32
N GLY A 157 -7.87 -9.62 4.32
CA GLY A 157 -7.60 -8.42 5.11
C GLY A 157 -6.19 -7.94 5.25
N SER A 158 -5.23 -8.73 4.82
CA SER A 158 -3.87 -8.23 4.69
C SER A 158 -3.80 -7.12 3.63
N GLU A 159 -2.64 -6.46 3.54
CA GLU A 159 -2.32 -5.52 2.47
C GLU A 159 -2.36 -6.14 1.06
N SER A 160 -2.33 -7.47 0.94
CA SER A 160 -2.53 -8.21 -0.31
C SER A 160 -3.90 -8.87 -0.41
N GLY A 161 -4.74 -8.77 0.62
CA GLY A 161 -6.07 -9.37 0.66
C GLY A 161 -7.03 -8.77 -0.36
N ILE A 162 -8.12 -9.50 -0.64
CA ILE A 162 -9.13 -9.09 -1.62
C ILE A 162 -9.71 -7.71 -1.32
N ALA A 163 -9.93 -7.36 -0.03
CA ALA A 163 -10.44 -6.04 0.33
C ALA A 163 -9.46 -4.92 -0.04
N ALA A 164 -8.16 -5.14 0.18
CA ALA A 164 -7.10 -4.21 -0.22
C ALA A 164 -6.99 -4.10 -1.74
N ILE A 165 -7.02 -5.22 -2.46
CA ILE A 165 -7.00 -5.27 -3.93
C ILE A 165 -8.18 -4.48 -4.53
N ILE A 166 -9.40 -4.68 -4.03
CA ILE A 166 -10.59 -3.95 -4.50
C ILE A 166 -10.42 -2.45 -4.26
N LEU A 167 -9.97 -2.05 -3.07
CA LEU A 167 -9.75 -0.65 -2.74
C LEU A 167 -8.68 -0.01 -3.62
N TYR A 168 -7.51 -0.65 -3.75
CA TYR A 168 -6.43 -0.14 -4.59
C TYR A 168 -6.84 -0.11 -6.05
N GLY A 169 -7.58 -1.12 -6.53
CA GLY A 169 -8.12 -1.18 -7.87
C GLY A 169 -9.06 -0.01 -8.18
N ALA A 170 -10.01 0.27 -7.30
CA ALA A 170 -10.94 1.38 -7.45
C ALA A 170 -10.20 2.74 -7.51
N ILE A 171 -9.25 2.96 -6.60
CA ILE A 171 -8.46 4.20 -6.56
C ILE A 171 -7.54 4.30 -7.79
N ALA A 172 -6.91 3.19 -8.20
CA ALA A 172 -6.05 3.15 -9.38
C ALA A 172 -6.84 3.46 -10.66
N VAL A 173 -8.02 2.87 -10.84
CA VAL A 173 -8.92 3.16 -11.97
C VAL A 173 -9.30 4.63 -11.97
N TRP A 174 -9.68 5.18 -10.82
CA TRP A 174 -10.00 6.60 -10.70
C TRP A 174 -8.82 7.49 -11.11
N PHE A 175 -7.59 7.21 -10.65
CA PHE A 175 -6.42 7.97 -11.09
C PHE A 175 -6.09 7.78 -12.57
N MET A 176 -6.28 6.60 -13.14
CA MET A 176 -6.09 6.37 -14.58
C MET A 176 -7.05 7.21 -15.42
N THR A 177 -8.32 7.34 -15.00
CA THR A 177 -9.28 8.22 -15.70
C THR A 177 -8.89 9.70 -15.62
N LYS A 178 -8.35 10.15 -14.48
CA LYS A 178 -7.79 11.51 -14.32
C LYS A 178 -6.58 11.75 -15.22
N MET A 179 -5.64 10.81 -15.29
CA MET A 179 -4.44 10.93 -16.14
C MET A 179 -4.81 11.05 -17.61
N LYS A 180 -5.72 10.18 -18.09
CA LYS A 180 -6.17 10.22 -19.49
C LYS A 180 -6.79 11.57 -19.83
N ARG A 181 -7.69 12.06 -18.99
CA ARG A 181 -8.36 13.35 -19.20
C ARG A 181 -7.36 14.53 -19.26
N ASN A 182 -6.32 14.52 -18.42
CA ASN A 182 -5.32 15.59 -18.43
C ASN A 182 -4.48 15.56 -19.72
N ASN A 183 -4.08 14.36 -20.18
CA ASN A 183 -3.35 14.21 -21.43
C ASN A 183 -4.18 14.67 -22.64
N ASP A 184 -5.47 14.30 -22.69
CA ASP A 184 -6.38 14.70 -23.76
C ASP A 184 -6.56 16.24 -23.78
N ALA A 185 -6.68 16.88 -22.61
CA ALA A 185 -6.78 18.33 -22.50
C ALA A 185 -5.49 19.05 -22.93
N GLU A 186 -4.31 18.55 -22.57
CA GLU A 186 -3.04 19.11 -23.02
C GLU A 186 -2.84 18.99 -24.53
N GLN A 187 -3.31 17.90 -25.15
CA GLN A 187 -3.25 17.73 -26.60
C GLN A 187 -4.17 18.73 -27.32
N LEU A 188 -5.38 18.96 -26.82
CA LEU A 188 -6.32 19.93 -27.39
C LEU A 188 -5.83 21.38 -27.30
N MET A 189 -5.12 21.76 -26.23
CA MET A 189 -4.55 23.11 -26.09
C MET A 189 -3.32 23.35 -26.97
N ARG A 190 -2.70 22.29 -27.49
CA ARG A 190 -1.51 22.36 -28.37
C ARG A 190 -1.86 22.27 -29.87
N ALA A 191 -3.12 21.97 -30.20
CA ALA A 191 -3.63 21.88 -31.57
C ALA A 191 -4.28 23.21 -32.00
#